data_AF-A0A521ME07-F1
#
_entry.id   AF-A0A521ME07-F1
#
_cell.length_a   1.000
_cell.length_b   1.000
_cell.length_c   1.000
_cell.angle_alpha   90.00
_cell.angle_beta   90.00
_cell.angle_gamma   90.00
#
_symmetry.space_group_name_H-M   'P 1'
#
loop_
_entity.id
_entity.type
_entity.pdbx_description
1 polymer ?
#
loop_
_entity_poly.entity_id
_entity_poly.type
_entity_poly.pdbx_seq_one_letter_code
_entity_poly.pdbx_strand_id
1 'polypeptide(L)'
;MHRLIVRLSLFMAFAWTSALAQADATMWNGAYAQVRANYVDVARDQAAWETLWRTWVGADPPRSLPVGSMGVAVFIGPRRTGGYDVEVLGIEQRDCLDVVKFVEHVPSQGAFITQAFTMPWTIALLPVSGRPIVFERQGAMADTRLLLPASDGGRLMQMSEICSRDRRP
;
A
#
# COMPACT_ATOMS: atom_id res chain seq x y z
N MET A 1 -16.48 45.53 -60.52
CA MET A 1 -17.14 45.71 -59.21
C MET A 1 -17.56 44.33 -58.70
N HIS A 2 -17.27 44.02 -57.42
CA HIS A 2 -17.77 42.89 -56.61
C HIS A 2 -17.38 41.45 -57.01
N ARG A 3 -16.28 40.90 -56.46
CA ARG A 3 -16.13 40.14 -55.19
C ARG A 3 -16.71 38.72 -55.23
N LEU A 4 -15.84 37.71 -55.34
CA LEU A 4 -16.07 36.37 -54.80
C LEU A 4 -14.74 35.88 -54.20
N ILE A 5 -14.71 35.89 -52.87
CA ILE A 5 -13.58 35.56 -52.01
C ILE A 5 -13.57 34.03 -51.84
N VAL A 6 -12.53 33.39 -52.37
CA VAL A 6 -12.21 31.98 -52.16
C VAL A 6 -11.77 31.81 -50.70
N ARG A 7 -12.56 31.05 -49.93
CA ARG A 7 -12.24 30.72 -48.53
C ARG A 7 -11.08 29.73 -48.51
N LEU A 8 -9.90 30.22 -48.14
CA LEU A 8 -8.68 29.45 -47.91
C LEU A 8 -8.82 28.73 -46.55
N SER A 9 -9.00 27.41 -46.60
CA SER A 9 -9.11 26.56 -45.42
C SER A 9 -7.77 26.47 -44.67
N LEU A 10 -7.75 27.01 -43.45
CA LEU A 10 -6.64 26.93 -42.51
C LEU A 10 -6.67 25.54 -41.83
N PHE A 11 -5.77 24.63 -42.22
CA PHE A 11 -5.55 23.38 -41.48
C PHE A 11 -4.76 23.68 -40.21
N MET A 12 -5.48 23.93 -39.12
CA MET A 12 -4.90 24.01 -37.79
C MET A 12 -4.55 22.59 -37.33
N ALA A 13 -3.27 22.23 -37.38
CA ALA A 13 -2.77 20.99 -36.79
C ALA A 13 -2.93 21.07 -35.26
N PHE A 14 -4.04 20.56 -34.75
CA PHE A 14 -4.25 20.32 -33.33
C PHE A 14 -3.25 19.24 -32.90
N ALA A 15 -2.12 19.65 -32.33
CA ALA A 15 -1.21 18.73 -31.66
C ALA A 15 -1.97 18.11 -30.48
N TRP A 16 -2.46 16.90 -30.68
CA TRP A 16 -3.08 16.09 -29.64
C TRP A 16 -1.97 15.59 -28.73
N THR A 17 -1.52 16.44 -27.80
CA THR A 17 -0.66 15.96 -26.71
C THR A 17 -1.56 15.17 -25.78
N SER A 18 -1.63 13.87 -26.00
CA SER A 18 -2.17 12.95 -25.01
C SER A 18 -1.24 13.00 -23.80
N ALA A 19 -1.55 13.86 -22.82
CA ALA A 19 -1.17 13.57 -21.46
C ALA A 19 -1.88 12.26 -21.12
N LEU A 20 -1.16 11.14 -21.24
CA LEU A 20 -1.59 9.91 -20.60
C LEU A 20 -1.66 10.29 -19.12
N ALA A 21 -2.86 10.53 -18.61
CA ALA A 21 -3.08 10.61 -17.19
C ALA A 21 -2.50 9.30 -16.63
N GLN A 22 -1.33 9.38 -16.01
CA GLN A 22 -0.83 8.25 -15.23
C GLN A 22 -1.96 7.94 -14.25
N ALA A 23 -2.53 6.73 -14.37
CA ALA A 23 -3.41 6.24 -13.33
C ALA A 23 -2.59 6.30 -12.04
N ASP A 24 -3.01 7.14 -11.12
CA ASP A 24 -2.36 7.32 -9.83
C ASP A 24 -2.45 5.99 -9.10
N ALA A 25 -1.42 5.16 -9.25
CA ALA A 25 -1.34 3.90 -8.52
C ALA A 25 -1.44 4.23 -7.03
N THR A 26 -2.41 3.61 -6.36
CA THR A 26 -2.60 3.72 -4.91
C THR A 26 -2.02 2.52 -4.18
N MET A 27 -1.54 1.52 -4.91
CA MET A 27 -0.94 0.31 -4.35
C MET A 27 0.29 -0.10 -5.17
N TRP A 28 1.32 -0.55 -4.47
CA TRP A 28 2.57 -1.04 -5.02
C TRP A 28 2.94 -2.33 -4.34
N ASN A 29 3.47 -3.29 -5.10
CA ASN A 29 3.99 -4.54 -4.57
C ASN A 29 5.36 -4.87 -5.17
N GLY A 30 6.04 -5.82 -4.54
CA GLY A 30 7.33 -6.28 -5.02
C GLY A 30 7.77 -7.57 -4.36
N ALA A 31 8.67 -8.29 -5.04
CA ALA A 31 9.22 -9.55 -4.54
C ALA A 31 10.45 -9.38 -3.64
N TYR A 32 10.97 -8.16 -3.50
CA TYR A 32 12.21 -7.90 -2.75
C TYR A 32 12.05 -6.65 -1.88
N ALA A 33 12.13 -6.84 -0.57
CA ALA A 33 12.23 -5.81 0.46
C ALA A 33 13.58 -5.91 1.18
N GLN A 34 13.97 -4.86 1.88
CA GLN A 34 15.13 -4.88 2.78
C GLN A 34 14.84 -5.61 4.08
N VAL A 35 13.59 -5.55 4.58
CA VAL A 35 13.19 -6.25 5.79
C VAL A 35 13.18 -7.77 5.59
N ARG A 36 13.73 -8.49 6.57
CA ARG A 36 13.93 -9.96 6.53
C ARG A 36 12.97 -10.73 7.44
N ALA A 37 11.91 -10.10 7.90
CA ALA A 37 10.91 -10.67 8.81
C ALA A 37 9.50 -10.21 8.41
N ASN A 38 8.49 -10.84 9.00
CA ASN A 38 7.13 -10.32 8.93
C ASN A 38 7.09 -8.97 9.62
N TYR A 39 6.62 -7.95 8.92
CA TYR A 39 6.62 -6.58 9.42
C TYR A 39 5.45 -5.81 8.81
N VAL A 40 4.84 -4.93 9.59
CA VAL A 40 3.78 -4.03 9.13
C VAL A 40 4.03 -2.64 9.66
N ASP A 41 3.68 -1.63 8.87
CA ASP A 41 3.92 -0.24 9.22
C ASP A 41 2.84 0.69 8.68
N VAL A 42 2.71 1.86 9.32
CA VAL A 42 1.79 2.92 8.92
C VAL A 42 2.55 4.25 8.87
N ALA A 43 2.53 4.90 7.72
CA ALA A 43 3.07 6.23 7.51
C ALA A 43 1.92 7.25 7.44
N ARG A 44 1.82 8.14 8.44
CA ARG A 44 0.76 9.15 8.53
C ARG A 44 1.17 10.55 8.08
N ASP A 45 2.46 10.73 7.82
CA ASP A 45 3.03 11.97 7.34
C ASP A 45 4.12 11.70 6.28
N GLN A 46 4.54 12.77 5.60
CA GLN A 46 5.50 12.69 4.50
C GLN A 46 6.86 12.14 4.93
N ALA A 47 7.32 12.45 6.15
CA ALA A 47 8.62 12.00 6.64
C ALA A 47 8.60 10.49 6.95
N ALA A 48 7.53 10.01 7.59
CA ALA A 48 7.29 8.60 7.83
C ALA A 48 7.14 7.81 6.52
N TRP A 49 6.48 8.41 5.52
CA TRP A 49 6.31 7.81 4.19
C TRP A 49 7.65 7.60 3.47
N GLU A 50 8.50 8.63 3.44
CA GLU A 50 9.84 8.52 2.87
C GLU A 50 10.70 7.51 3.61
N THR A 51 10.64 7.51 4.95
CA THR A 51 11.37 6.56 5.79
C THR A 51 10.94 5.13 5.52
N LEU A 52 9.64 4.86 5.46
CA LEU A 52 9.08 3.54 5.19
C LEU A 52 9.64 2.96 3.88
N TRP A 53 9.61 3.74 2.80
CA TRP A 53 10.13 3.30 1.50
C TRP A 53 11.64 3.10 1.51
N ARG A 54 12.40 4.08 1.98
CA ARG A 54 13.86 4.02 1.94
C ARG A 54 14.42 2.92 2.85
N THR A 55 13.84 2.74 4.03
CA THR A 55 14.32 1.77 5.01
C THR A 55 13.88 0.35 4.66
N TRP A 56 12.60 0.15 4.31
CA TRP A 56 12.05 -1.21 4.21
C TRP A 56 11.95 -1.73 2.78
N VAL A 57 11.80 -0.86 1.78
CA VAL A 57 11.83 -1.23 0.36
C VAL A 57 13.23 -1.03 -0.22
N GLY A 58 13.93 0.03 0.17
CA GLY A 58 15.24 0.39 -0.39
C GLY A 58 15.15 1.25 -1.65
N ALA A 59 14.06 2.01 -1.80
CA ALA A 59 13.84 2.93 -2.91
C ALA A 59 13.21 4.24 -2.40
N ASP A 60 13.25 5.30 -3.21
CA ASP A 60 12.42 6.47 -2.97
C ASP A 60 10.94 6.14 -3.21
N PRO A 61 10.01 6.78 -2.47
CA PRO A 61 8.61 6.58 -2.73
C PRO A 61 8.26 7.04 -4.16
N PRO A 62 7.37 6.33 -4.88
CA PRO A 62 7.01 6.65 -6.25
C PRO A 62 6.27 7.99 -6.38
N ARG A 63 5.73 8.49 -5.26
CA ARG A 63 5.07 9.80 -5.14
C ARG A 63 5.15 10.30 -3.70
N SER A 64 4.87 11.60 -3.50
CA SER A 64 4.59 12.13 -2.17
C SER A 64 3.31 11.53 -1.59
N LEU A 65 3.22 11.49 -0.26
CA LEU A 65 2.03 11.07 0.46
C LEU A 65 0.92 12.10 0.20
N PRO A 66 -0.22 11.71 -0.40
CA PRO A 66 -1.31 12.65 -0.63
C PRO A 66 -1.90 13.17 0.68
N VAL A 67 -2.37 14.43 0.64
CA VAL A 67 -3.09 15.03 1.78
C VAL A 67 -4.35 14.21 2.07
N GLY A 68 -4.58 13.89 3.35
CA GLY A 68 -5.72 13.08 3.78
C GLY A 68 -5.54 11.58 3.54
N SER A 69 -4.33 11.13 3.17
CA SER A 69 -3.99 9.72 3.05
C SER A 69 -2.94 9.29 4.08
N MET A 70 -2.91 8.00 4.35
CA MET A 70 -1.81 7.32 5.03
C MET A 70 -1.29 6.19 4.15
N GLY A 71 0.00 5.91 4.24
CA GLY A 71 0.60 4.72 3.65
C GLY A 71 0.54 3.56 4.63
N VAL A 72 0.08 2.39 4.20
CA VAL A 72 0.15 1.14 4.98
C VAL A 72 1.02 0.14 4.26
N ALA A 73 1.92 -0.52 4.98
CA ALA A 73 2.86 -1.47 4.42
C ALA A 73 2.75 -2.82 5.08
N VAL A 74 2.82 -3.87 4.26
CA VAL A 74 2.83 -5.26 4.70
C VAL A 74 4.01 -5.97 4.05
N PHE A 75 4.86 -6.54 4.89
CA PHE A 75 5.99 -7.38 4.49
C PHE A 75 5.77 -8.76 5.08
N ILE A 76 5.70 -9.77 4.22
CA ILE A 76 5.41 -11.15 4.66
C ILE A 76 6.68 -11.96 4.94
N GLY A 77 7.83 -11.28 4.99
CA GLY A 77 9.12 -11.88 5.29
C GLY A 77 9.61 -12.84 4.20
N PRO A 78 10.56 -13.72 4.54
CA PRO A 78 11.24 -14.57 3.57
C PRO A 78 10.34 -15.64 2.95
N ARG A 79 10.40 -15.82 1.63
CA ARG A 79 9.81 -16.95 0.91
C ARG A 79 10.88 -17.65 0.08
N ARG A 80 10.85 -18.98 0.06
CA ARG A 80 11.92 -19.81 -0.54
C ARG A 80 11.86 -19.87 -2.07
N THR A 81 10.75 -19.45 -2.66
CA THR A 81 10.54 -19.39 -4.11
C THR A 81 9.92 -18.05 -4.47
N GLY A 82 9.91 -17.74 -5.77
CA GLY A 82 9.04 -16.70 -6.31
C GLY A 82 7.58 -17.13 -6.37
N GLY A 83 6.75 -16.25 -6.92
CA GLY A 83 5.31 -16.45 -7.11
C GLY A 83 4.46 -16.16 -5.88
N TYR A 84 5.06 -15.90 -4.73
CA TYR A 84 4.36 -15.36 -3.57
C TYR A 84 4.09 -13.87 -3.79
N ASP A 85 2.90 -13.43 -3.42
CA ASP A 85 2.52 -12.02 -3.41
C ASP A 85 1.71 -11.70 -2.15
N VAL A 86 1.55 -10.42 -1.87
CA VAL A 86 0.74 -9.91 -0.77
C VAL A 86 -0.09 -8.73 -1.24
N GLU A 87 -1.33 -8.66 -0.78
CA GLU A 87 -2.29 -7.64 -1.21
C GLU A 87 -3.03 -7.06 0.00
N VAL A 88 -3.13 -5.74 0.06
CA VAL A 88 -4.03 -5.05 1.00
C VAL A 88 -5.43 -5.05 0.40
N LEU A 89 -6.37 -5.67 1.08
CA LEU A 89 -7.77 -5.79 0.64
C LEU A 89 -8.59 -4.55 1.01
N GLY A 90 -8.18 -3.83 2.06
CA GLY A 90 -8.86 -2.62 2.51
C GLY A 90 -8.78 -2.46 4.02
N ILE A 91 -9.62 -1.55 4.52
CA ILE A 91 -9.70 -1.19 5.93
C ILE A 91 -11.12 -1.37 6.43
N GLU A 92 -11.26 -1.99 7.60
CA GLU A 92 -12.54 -2.19 8.28
C GLU A 92 -12.51 -1.50 9.65
N GLN A 93 -13.50 -0.66 9.91
CA GLN A 93 -13.64 -0.04 11.22
C GLN A 93 -14.21 -1.05 12.22
N ARG A 94 -13.54 -1.27 13.36
CA ARG A 94 -14.04 -2.12 14.46
C ARG A 94 -13.86 -1.46 15.82
N ASP A 95 -14.94 -1.27 16.55
CA ASP A 95 -14.97 -0.72 17.92
C ASP A 95 -14.18 0.59 18.09
N CYS A 96 -12.93 0.53 18.54
CA CYS A 96 -12.04 1.69 18.77
C CYS A 96 -10.87 1.77 17.78
N LEU A 97 -10.71 0.81 16.87
CA LEU A 97 -9.58 0.71 15.95
C LEU A 97 -10.03 0.51 14.50
N ASP A 98 -9.08 0.61 13.58
CA ASP A 98 -9.28 0.17 12.21
C ASP A 98 -8.39 -1.04 11.89
N VAL A 99 -8.96 -2.00 11.17
CA VAL A 99 -8.32 -3.26 10.78
C VAL A 99 -7.99 -3.20 9.31
N VAL A 100 -6.70 -3.13 8.98
CA VAL A 100 -6.20 -3.31 7.61
C VAL A 100 -6.18 -4.79 7.30
N LYS A 101 -7.05 -5.22 6.39
CA LYS A 101 -7.10 -6.60 5.91
C LYS A 101 -6.12 -6.80 4.78
N PHE A 102 -5.36 -7.88 4.84
CA PHE A 102 -4.48 -8.28 3.76
C PHE A 102 -4.52 -9.78 3.53
N VAL A 103 -4.09 -10.22 2.36
CA VAL A 103 -3.97 -11.64 2.01
C VAL A 103 -2.58 -11.90 1.44
N GLU A 104 -2.05 -13.09 1.72
CA GLU A 104 -0.87 -13.61 1.01
C GLU A 104 -1.35 -14.58 -0.06
N HIS A 105 -0.94 -14.33 -1.29
CA HIS A 105 -1.17 -15.21 -2.42
C HIS A 105 -0.05 -16.24 -2.46
N VAL A 106 -0.42 -17.51 -2.32
CA VAL A 106 0.49 -18.65 -2.35
C VAL A 106 0.48 -19.24 -3.76
N PRO A 107 1.63 -19.51 -4.39
CA PRO A 107 1.68 -20.21 -5.67
C PRO A 107 0.90 -21.52 -5.63
N SER A 108 0.17 -21.83 -6.71
CA SER A 108 -0.49 -23.13 -6.83
C SER A 108 0.54 -24.26 -6.86
N GLN A 109 0.12 -25.43 -6.37
CA GLN A 109 0.97 -26.62 -6.40
C GLN A 109 1.31 -26.96 -7.85
N GLY A 110 2.61 -27.15 -8.14
CA GLY A 110 3.09 -27.46 -9.48
C GLY A 110 3.22 -26.25 -10.41
N ALA A 111 3.00 -25.03 -9.92
CA ALA A 111 3.29 -23.83 -10.69
C ALA A 111 4.77 -23.76 -11.09
N PHE A 112 5.03 -23.35 -12.33
CA PHE A 112 6.39 -23.10 -12.81
C PHE A 112 6.88 -21.75 -12.25
N ILE A 113 7.52 -21.80 -11.08
CA ILE A 113 7.99 -20.62 -10.34
C ILE A 113 9.51 -20.58 -10.26
N THR A 114 10.04 -19.36 -10.11
CA THR A 114 11.46 -19.15 -9.89
C THR A 114 11.90 -19.76 -8.56
N GLN A 115 13.03 -20.48 -8.58
CA GLN A 115 13.66 -21.05 -7.38
C GLN A 115 14.63 -20.04 -6.77
N ALA A 116 14.09 -18.90 -6.35
CA ALA A 116 14.85 -17.80 -5.75
C ALA A 116 14.18 -17.35 -4.45
N PHE A 117 15.01 -16.97 -3.48
CA PHE A 117 14.54 -16.45 -2.22
C PHE A 117 14.00 -15.03 -2.42
N THR A 118 12.80 -14.75 -1.91
CA THR A 118 12.10 -13.48 -2.07
C THR A 118 11.71 -12.91 -0.71
N MET A 119 11.43 -11.60 -0.66
CA MET A 119 10.77 -10.93 0.45
C MET A 119 9.58 -10.13 -0.09
N PRO A 120 8.42 -10.78 -0.31
CA PRO A 120 7.27 -10.11 -0.88
C PRO A 120 6.72 -9.03 0.05
N TRP A 121 6.27 -7.94 -0.55
CA TRP A 121 5.73 -6.79 0.15
C TRP A 121 4.66 -6.07 -0.67
N THR A 122 3.81 -5.33 0.02
CA THR A 122 2.84 -4.41 -0.58
C THR A 122 2.74 -3.15 0.26
N ILE A 123 2.51 -2.03 -0.40
CA ILE A 123 2.24 -0.73 0.20
C ILE A 123 1.00 -0.15 -0.47
N ALA A 124 0.04 0.32 0.32
CA ALA A 124 -1.18 0.94 -0.18
C ALA A 124 -1.43 2.31 0.46
N LEU A 125 -2.04 3.22 -0.30
CA LEU A 125 -2.61 4.46 0.21
C LEU A 125 -4.05 4.21 0.64
N LEU A 126 -4.33 4.55 1.89
CA LEU A 126 -5.68 4.50 2.47
C LEU A 126 -6.07 5.90 2.97
N PRO A 127 -7.37 6.19 3.15
CA PRO A 127 -7.79 7.38 3.86
C PRO A 127 -7.12 7.46 5.23
N VAL A 128 -6.64 8.64 5.60
CA VAL A 128 -6.01 8.85 6.91
C VAL A 128 -7.01 8.54 8.02
N SER A 129 -6.53 7.87 9.07
CA SER A 129 -7.31 7.60 10.29
C SER A 129 -6.55 8.13 11.51
N GLY A 130 -7.26 8.67 12.50
CA GLY A 130 -6.67 8.99 13.80
C GLY A 130 -6.65 7.81 14.77
N ARG A 131 -7.29 6.69 14.41
CA ARG A 131 -7.48 5.53 15.29
C ARG A 131 -6.26 4.61 15.26
N PRO A 132 -6.05 3.81 16.32
CA PRO A 132 -5.11 2.70 16.28
C PRO A 132 -5.38 1.82 15.06
N ILE A 133 -4.32 1.42 14.35
CA ILE A 133 -4.40 0.52 13.20
C ILE A 133 -3.87 -0.84 13.61
N VAL A 134 -4.56 -1.90 13.21
CA VAL A 134 -4.07 -3.28 13.32
C VAL A 134 -4.19 -3.96 11.97
N PHE A 135 -3.37 -4.99 11.73
CA PHE A 135 -3.35 -5.71 10.48
C PHE A 135 -3.86 -7.13 10.68
N GLU A 136 -4.74 -7.57 9.79
CA GLU A 136 -5.38 -8.87 9.85
C GLU A 136 -5.15 -9.63 8.54
N ARG A 137 -4.49 -10.78 8.66
CA ARG A 137 -4.31 -11.70 7.53
C ARG A 137 -5.57 -12.52 7.28
N GLN A 138 -6.16 -12.41 6.10
CA GLN A 138 -7.28 -13.25 5.68
C GLN A 138 -6.80 -14.67 5.33
N GLY A 139 -7.62 -15.68 5.64
CA GLY A 139 -7.40 -17.06 5.24
C GLY A 139 -6.50 -17.91 6.16
N ALA A 140 -5.97 -17.36 7.25
CA ALA A 140 -5.41 -18.18 8.33
C ALA A 140 -6.58 -18.74 9.16
N MET A 141 -6.65 -20.06 9.37
CA MET A 141 -7.71 -20.69 10.18
C MET A 141 -7.83 -20.05 11.58
N ALA A 142 -8.94 -19.36 11.85
CA ALA A 142 -9.58 -18.93 13.11
C ALA A 142 -8.75 -18.39 14.30
N ASP A 143 -7.43 -18.49 14.30
CA ASP A 143 -6.52 -17.78 15.21
C ASP A 143 -5.97 -16.56 14.47
N THR A 144 -6.85 -15.56 14.34
CA THR A 144 -6.58 -14.30 13.67
C THR A 144 -5.45 -13.56 14.40
N ARG A 145 -4.21 -13.71 13.93
CA ARG A 145 -3.08 -12.94 14.44
C ARG A 145 -3.16 -11.51 13.95
N LEU A 146 -3.65 -10.63 14.83
CA LEU A 146 -3.52 -9.19 14.68
C LEU A 146 -2.05 -8.82 14.77
N LEU A 147 -1.52 -8.21 13.71
CA LEU A 147 -0.20 -7.59 13.73
C LEU A 147 -0.36 -6.11 14.08
N LEU A 148 0.48 -5.63 14.98
CA LEU A 148 0.51 -4.22 15.36
C LEU A 148 1.55 -3.49 14.51
N PRO A 149 1.26 -2.26 14.05
CA PRO A 149 2.24 -1.42 13.37
C PRO A 149 3.45 -1.17 14.27
N ALA A 150 4.64 -1.31 13.70
CA ALA A 150 5.87 -1.13 14.45
C ALA A 150 6.16 0.33 14.84
N SER A 151 5.67 1.29 14.05
CA SER A 151 5.76 2.74 14.35
C SER A 151 5.00 3.15 15.63
N ASP A 152 4.12 2.30 16.16
CA ASP A 152 3.42 2.54 17.43
C ASP A 152 4.20 2.02 18.67
N GLY A 153 5.49 1.70 18.53
CA GLY A 153 6.36 1.38 19.68
C GLY A 153 6.31 -0.08 20.16
N GLY A 154 5.90 -1.02 19.30
CA GLY A 154 6.22 -2.44 19.43
C GLY A 154 5.70 -3.20 20.66
N ARG A 155 4.72 -2.68 21.41
CA ARG A 155 4.10 -3.41 22.52
C ARG A 155 2.93 -4.24 22.00
N LEU A 156 2.97 -5.57 22.20
CA LEU A 156 1.80 -6.45 22.06
C LEU A 156 0.72 -5.95 23.03
N MET A 157 -0.20 -5.12 22.57
CA MET A 157 -1.33 -4.63 23.37
C MET A 157 -2.56 -5.47 23.07
N GLN A 158 -3.23 -5.94 24.12
CA GLN A 158 -4.52 -6.61 23.99
C GLN A 158 -5.59 -5.59 23.54
N MET A 159 -6.57 -6.05 22.75
CA MET A 159 -7.69 -5.24 22.22
C MET A 159 -8.36 -4.35 23.29
N SER A 160 -8.51 -4.86 24.51
CA SER A 160 -9.09 -4.14 25.65
C SER A 160 -8.23 -2.95 26.12
N GLU A 161 -6.90 -3.07 26.05
CA GLU A 161 -5.98 -1.98 26.41
C GLU A 161 -6.01 -0.87 25.35
N ILE A 162 -6.06 -1.23 24.07
CA ILE A 162 -6.17 -0.29 22.94
C ILE A 162 -7.43 0.57 23.09
N CYS A 163 -8.59 -0.06 23.33
CA CYS A 163 -9.86 0.65 23.51
C CYS A 163 -10.02 1.37 24.87
N SER A 164 -9.18 1.08 25.86
CA SER A 164 -9.21 1.78 27.15
C SER A 164 -8.45 3.10 27.13
N ARG A 165 -7.41 3.20 26.28
CA ARG A 165 -6.51 4.36 26.25
C ARG A 165 -7.12 5.56 25.52
N ASP A 166 -7.95 5.29 24.53
CA ASP A 166 -8.70 6.29 23.75
C ASP A 166 -9.90 6.90 24.52
N ARG A 167 -10.26 6.33 25.68
CA ARG A 167 -11.39 6.77 26.51
C ARG A 167 -11.02 7.76 27.63
N ARG A 168 -9.77 8.23 27.70
CA ARG A 168 -9.37 9.24 28.69
C ARG A 168 -9.61 10.66 28.15
N PRO A 169 -10.37 11.51 28.86
CA PRO A 169 -10.66 12.88 28.45
C PRO A 169 -9.42 13.78 28.47
#